data_AF-A0A660QA34-F1
#
_entry.id   AF-A0A660QA34-F1
#
_cell.length_a   1.000
_cell.length_b   1.000
_cell.length_c   1.000
_cell.angle_alpha   90.00
_cell.angle_beta   90.00
_cell.angle_gamma   90.00
#
_symmetry.space_group_name_H-M   'P 1'
#
loop_
_entity.id
_entity.type
_entity.pdbx_description
1 polymer ?
#
loop_
_entity_poly.entity_id
_entity_poly.type
_entity_poly.pdbx_seq_one_letter_code
_entity_poly.pdbx_strand_id
1 'polypeptide(L)'
;MGAVGATVVVEEEELHAVTALSGSGPAYVFYLLESMLEASGQMGLEKGISRELALATVIGAARLMQETGEEADALRKKVTSKGGTTAAAINTLEERGVKDSIIAALLAAQARSRELANG
;
A
#
# COMPACT_ATOMS: atom_id res chain seq x y z
N MET A 1 27.62 5.85 -2.51
CA MET A 1 26.48 5.05 -2.99
C MET A 1 25.68 4.64 -1.77
N GLY A 2 24.64 5.41 -1.43
CA GLY A 2 23.72 5.06 -0.35
C GLY A 2 22.75 3.98 -0.84
N ALA A 3 22.38 3.04 0.03
CA ALA A 3 21.39 2.04 -0.31
C ALA A 3 20.10 2.73 -0.78
N VAL A 4 19.64 2.41 -2.00
CA VAL A 4 18.38 2.93 -2.59
C VAL A 4 17.13 2.25 -2.00
N GLY A 5 17.30 1.38 -0.99
CA GLY A 5 16.25 0.61 -0.32
C GLY A 5 16.81 -0.38 0.69
N ALA A 6 15.95 -1.23 1.25
CA ALA A 6 16.36 -2.34 2.11
C ALA A 6 16.86 -3.53 1.28
N THR A 7 17.82 -4.28 1.82
CA THR A 7 18.29 -5.56 1.25
C THR A 7 17.98 -6.67 2.24
N VAL A 8 17.44 -7.77 1.75
CA VAL A 8 17.14 -8.98 2.54
C VAL A 8 17.69 -10.20 1.81
N VAL A 9 18.06 -11.23 2.57
CA VAL A 9 18.45 -12.55 2.03
C VAL A 9 17.22 -13.45 2.13
N VAL A 10 16.93 -14.14 1.03
CA VAL A 10 15.79 -15.05 0.87
C VAL A 10 16.26 -16.29 0.11
N GLU A 11 15.52 -17.38 0.23
CA GLU A 11 15.74 -18.58 -0.57
C GLU A 11 15.30 -18.33 -2.03
N GLU A 12 15.87 -19.07 -2.98
CA GLU A 12 15.57 -18.88 -4.41
C GLU A 12 14.08 -19.10 -4.73
N GLU A 13 13.43 -20.06 -4.05
CA GLU A 13 12.00 -20.35 -4.19
C GLU A 13 11.08 -19.19 -3.76
N GLU A 14 11.59 -18.25 -2.97
CA GLU A 14 10.87 -17.08 -2.47
C GLU A 14 10.94 -15.90 -3.45
N LEU A 15 11.79 -15.93 -4.48
CA LEU A 15 12.01 -14.81 -5.40
C LEU A 15 10.74 -14.37 -6.15
N HIS A 16 9.81 -15.28 -6.44
CA HIS A 16 8.52 -14.93 -7.03
C HIS A 16 7.64 -14.14 -6.04
N ALA A 17 7.69 -14.50 -4.76
CA ALA A 17 6.97 -13.76 -3.71
C ALA A 17 7.58 -12.37 -3.52
N VAL A 18 8.93 -12.27 -3.49
CA VAL A 18 9.63 -10.99 -3.43
C VAL A 18 9.29 -10.11 -4.62
N THR A 19 9.27 -10.67 -5.84
CA THR A 19 8.89 -9.93 -7.05
C THR A 19 7.47 -9.38 -6.94
N ALA A 20 6.50 -10.20 -6.53
CA ALA A 20 5.12 -9.78 -6.37
C ALA A 20 4.95 -8.70 -5.29
N LEU A 21 5.72 -8.78 -4.20
CA LEU A 21 5.62 -7.87 -3.06
C LEU A 21 6.37 -6.55 -3.27
N SER A 22 7.64 -6.61 -3.68
CA SER A 22 8.54 -5.45 -3.75
C SER A 22 8.91 -5.03 -5.18
N GLY A 23 8.98 -5.98 -6.12
CA GLY A 23 9.22 -5.66 -7.54
C GLY A 23 8.04 -4.93 -8.17
N SER A 24 6.85 -5.48 -7.99
CA SER A 24 5.57 -4.86 -8.39
C SER A 24 5.04 -3.87 -7.34
N GLY A 25 5.58 -3.91 -6.11
CA GLY A 25 5.15 -3.10 -4.96
C GLY A 25 4.93 -1.60 -5.23
N PRO A 26 5.88 -0.89 -5.87
CA PRO A 26 5.73 0.54 -6.18
C PRO A 26 4.47 0.86 -6.98
N ALA A 27 4.05 -0.03 -7.90
CA ALA A 27 2.85 0.18 -8.70
C ALA A 27 1.58 0.21 -7.84
N TYR A 28 1.51 -0.62 -6.79
CA TYR A 28 0.37 -0.64 -5.87
C TYR A 28 0.27 0.67 -5.07
N VAL A 29 1.43 1.21 -4.66
CA VAL A 29 1.50 2.50 -3.94
C VAL A 29 1.12 3.66 -4.87
N PHE A 30 1.57 3.64 -6.13
CA PHE A 30 1.17 4.64 -7.12
C PHE A 30 -0.32 4.58 -7.42
N TYR A 31 -0.90 3.38 -7.51
CA TYR A 31 -2.34 3.20 -7.72
C TYR A 31 -3.17 3.73 -6.54
N LEU A 32 -2.70 3.52 -5.31
CA LEU A 32 -3.31 4.13 -4.12
C LEU A 32 -3.22 5.67 -4.19
N LEU A 33 -2.05 6.22 -4.50
CA LEU A 33 -1.85 7.67 -4.61
C LEU A 33 -2.73 8.27 -5.71
N GLU A 34 -2.80 7.64 -6.89
CA GLU A 34 -3.69 8.05 -7.98
C GLU A 34 -5.15 8.11 -7.52
N SER A 35 -5.62 7.07 -6.81
CA SER A 35 -6.97 7.01 -6.25
C SER A 35 -7.23 8.13 -5.22
N MET A 36 -6.25 8.44 -4.38
CA MET A 36 -6.35 9.54 -3.41
C MET A 36 -6.46 10.91 -4.09
N LEU A 37 -5.70 11.13 -5.18
CA LEU A 37 -5.72 12.38 -5.95
C LEU A 37 -7.02 12.56 -6.74
N GLU A 38 -7.60 11.47 -7.26
CA GLU A 38 -8.91 11.52 -7.89
C GLU A 38 -9.99 11.89 -6.87
N ALA A 39 -10.00 11.25 -5.71
CA ALA A 39 -10.94 11.54 -4.64
C ALA A 39 -10.80 12.99 -4.13
N SER A 40 -9.57 13.50 -3.99
CA SER A 40 -9.33 14.88 -3.53
C SER A 40 -9.87 15.92 -4.50
N GLY A 41 -9.79 15.66 -5.81
CA GLY A 41 -10.41 16.50 -6.84
C GLY A 41 -11.94 16.56 -6.70
N GLN A 42 -12.58 15.43 -6.38
CA GLN A 42 -14.02 15.37 -6.11
C GLN A 42 -14.41 16.11 -4.82
N MET A 43 -13.49 16.18 -3.84
CA MET A 43 -13.64 16.96 -2.61
C MET A 43 -13.32 18.46 -2.79
N GLY A 44 -12.94 18.89 -4.00
CA GLY A 44 -12.66 20.29 -4.32
C GLY A 44 -11.28 20.79 -3.89
N LEU A 45 -10.34 19.89 -3.61
CA LEU A 45 -8.97 20.29 -3.28
C LEU A 45 -8.16 20.66 -4.53
N GLU A 46 -7.31 21.67 -4.39
CA GLU A 46 -6.34 22.05 -5.42
C GLU A 46 -5.33 20.90 -5.64
N LYS A 47 -4.88 20.72 -6.88
CA LYS A 47 -4.06 19.58 -7.30
C LYS A 47 -2.69 19.53 -6.61
N GLY A 48 -2.02 20.68 -6.47
CA GLY A 48 -0.77 20.82 -5.75
C GLY A 48 -0.91 20.41 -4.28
N ILE A 49 -1.88 20.97 -3.57
CA ILE A 49 -2.19 20.63 -2.18
C ILE A 49 -2.51 19.14 -2.05
N SER A 50 -3.35 18.60 -2.94
CA SER A 50 -3.71 17.19 -2.96
C SER A 50 -2.50 16.27 -3.07
N ARG A 51 -1.57 16.61 -3.98
CA ARG A 51 -0.34 15.86 -4.21
C ARG A 51 0.55 15.86 -2.97
N GLU A 52 0.73 17.02 -2.35
CA GLU A 52 1.57 17.16 -1.17
C GLU A 52 1.00 16.35 0.00
N LEU A 53 -0.29 16.50 0.30
CA LEU A 53 -0.95 15.79 1.40
C LEU A 53 -0.96 14.27 1.19
N ALA A 54 -1.30 13.80 -0.01
CA ALA A 54 -1.35 12.36 -0.30
C ALA A 54 0.05 11.71 -0.16
N LEU A 55 1.08 12.35 -0.73
CA LEU A 55 2.45 11.85 -0.63
C LEU A 55 2.96 11.86 0.81
N ALA A 56 2.75 12.95 1.55
CA ALA A 56 3.14 13.06 2.94
C ALA A 56 2.43 12.01 3.82
N THR A 57 1.16 11.72 3.54
CA THR A 57 0.38 10.70 4.25
C THR A 57 0.98 9.30 4.06
N VAL A 58 1.26 8.90 2.82
CA VAL A 58 1.86 7.58 2.54
C VAL A 58 3.24 7.45 3.18
N ILE A 59 4.09 8.46 3.05
CA ILE A 59 5.43 8.46 3.63
C ILE A 59 5.34 8.42 5.17
N GLY A 60 4.48 9.24 5.77
CA GLY A 60 4.31 9.32 7.22
C GLY A 60 3.82 8.02 7.82
N ALA A 61 2.85 7.35 7.18
CA ALA A 61 2.33 6.05 7.64
C ALA A 61 3.42 4.97 7.60
N ALA A 62 4.19 4.88 6.50
CA ALA A 62 5.28 3.91 6.38
C ALA A 62 6.40 4.18 7.41
N ARG A 63 6.77 5.44 7.61
CA ARG A 63 7.76 5.83 8.64
C ARG A 63 7.29 5.51 10.05
N LEU A 64 6.04 5.82 10.38
CA LEU A 64 5.48 5.51 11.69
C LEU A 64 5.56 4.01 12.00
N MET A 65 5.22 3.16 11.03
CA MET A 65 5.33 1.71 11.18
C MET A 65 6.79 1.27 11.38
N GLN A 66 7.72 1.81 10.59
CA GLN A 66 9.14 1.51 10.73
C GLN A 66 9.72 1.95 12.09
N GLU A 67 9.34 3.13 12.57
CA GLU A 67 9.87 3.72 13.82
C GLU A 67 9.31 3.04 15.07
N THR A 68 8.03 2.65 15.04
CA THR A 68 7.36 2.03 16.19
C THR A 68 7.55 0.52 16.26
N GLY A 69 7.79 -0.14 15.12
CA GLY A 69 7.80 -1.59 15.02
C GLY A 69 6.43 -2.24 15.27
N GLU A 70 5.36 -1.45 15.28
CA GLU A 70 4.00 -1.95 15.48
C GLU A 70 3.41 -2.50 14.18
N GLU A 71 2.53 -3.51 14.31
CA GLU A 71 1.83 -4.10 13.18
C GLU A 71 0.85 -3.10 12.52
N ALA A 72 0.69 -3.22 11.20
CA ALA A 72 -0.15 -2.31 10.41
C ALA A 72 -1.62 -2.26 10.89
N ASP A 73 -2.19 -3.39 11.34
CA ASP A 73 -3.56 -3.43 11.84
C ASP A 73 -3.72 -2.71 13.18
N ALA A 74 -2.70 -2.79 14.05
CA ALA A 74 -2.64 -2.07 15.32
C ALA A 74 -2.54 -0.56 15.08
N LEU A 75 -1.65 -0.12 14.20
CA LEU A 75 -1.52 1.30 13.83
C LEU A 75 -2.81 1.85 13.20
N ARG A 76 -3.43 1.10 12.28
CA ARG A 76 -4.73 1.45 11.69
C ARG A 76 -5.80 1.63 12.78
N LYS A 77 -5.88 0.72 13.76
CA LYS A 77 -6.84 0.81 14.88
C LYS A 77 -6.58 2.06 15.73
N LYS A 78 -5.32 2.43 15.99
CA LYS A 78 -4.96 3.62 16.77
C LYS A 78 -5.45 4.93 16.14
N VAL A 79 -5.47 5.02 14.82
CA VAL A 79 -5.98 6.19 14.08
C VAL A 79 -7.47 6.09 13.72
N THR A 80 -8.17 5.07 14.23
CA THR A 80 -9.60 4.83 13.98
C THR A 80 -10.40 5.00 15.26
N SER A 81 -10.99 6.18 15.45
CA SER A 81 -11.97 6.41 16.52
C SER A 81 -13.34 5.82 16.15
N LYS A 82 -14.04 5.24 17.13
CA LYS A 82 -15.39 4.69 16.93
C LYS A 82 -16.34 5.79 16.44
N GLY A 83 -16.97 5.59 15.29
CA GLY A 83 -17.88 6.56 14.67
C GLY A 83 -17.20 7.78 14.03
N GLY A 84 -15.86 7.80 13.95
CA GLY A 84 -15.11 8.87 13.29
C GLY A 84 -15.04 8.73 11.77
N THR A 85 -14.42 9.71 11.11
CA THR A 85 -14.24 9.74 9.66
C THR A 85 -13.43 8.56 9.13
N THR A 86 -12.36 8.17 9.84
CA THR A 86 -11.55 6.99 9.50
C THR A 86 -12.38 5.71 9.56
N ALA A 87 -13.26 5.56 10.56
CA ALA A 87 -14.12 4.38 10.67
C ALA A 87 -15.09 4.27 9.48
N ALA A 88 -15.70 5.39 9.08
CA ALA A 88 -16.58 5.42 7.90
C ALA A 88 -15.84 5.04 6.61
N ALA A 89 -14.62 5.56 6.42
CA ALA A 89 -13.78 5.20 5.28
C ALA A 89 -13.40 3.72 5.28
N ILE A 90 -12.91 3.18 6.41
CA ILE A 90 -12.52 1.76 6.52
C ILE A 90 -13.70 0.83 6.28
N ASN A 91 -14.87 1.12 6.85
CA ASN A 91 -16.09 0.33 6.61
C ASN A 91 -16.42 0.28 5.11
N THR A 92 -16.33 1.41 4.41
CA THR A 92 -16.56 1.46 2.96
C THR A 92 -15.53 0.61 2.20
N LEU A 93 -14.25 0.65 2.57
CA LEU A 93 -13.21 -0.16 1.95
C LEU A 93 -13.44 -1.67 2.19
N GLU A 94 -13.91 -2.05 3.38
CA GLU A 94 -14.26 -3.43 3.72
C GLU A 94 -15.50 -3.91 2.92
N GLU A 95 -16.56 -3.11 2.86
CA GLU A 95 -17.77 -3.40 2.06
C GLU A 95 -17.46 -3.54 0.56
N ARG A 96 -16.47 -2.78 0.07
CA ARG A 96 -15.99 -2.85 -1.32
C ARG A 96 -14.99 -4.00 -1.56
N GLY A 97 -14.63 -4.77 -0.54
CA GLY A 97 -13.69 -5.89 -0.66
C GLY A 97 -12.27 -5.48 -1.04
N VAL A 98 -11.84 -4.26 -0.68
CA VAL A 98 -10.54 -3.71 -1.10
C VAL A 98 -9.38 -4.53 -0.56
N LYS A 99 -9.45 -4.95 0.71
CA LYS A 99 -8.40 -5.78 1.33
C LYS A 99 -8.21 -7.09 0.58
N ASP A 100 -9.31 -7.79 0.29
CA ASP A 100 -9.26 -9.07 -0.42
C ASP A 100 -8.77 -8.89 -1.86
N SER A 101 -9.16 -7.78 -2.51
CA SER A 101 -8.70 -7.43 -3.85
C SER A 101 -7.18 -7.19 -3.91
N ILE A 102 -6.62 -6.48 -2.91
CA ILE A 102 -5.17 -6.27 -2.82
C ILE A 102 -4.45 -7.61 -2.62
N ILE A 103 -4.93 -8.47 -1.73
CA ILE A 103 -4.35 -9.81 -1.50
C ILE A 103 -4.36 -10.62 -2.80
N ALA A 104 -5.51 -10.66 -3.49
CA ALA A 104 -5.65 -11.37 -4.76
C ALA A 104 -4.71 -10.82 -5.85
N ALA A 105 -4.52 -9.50 -5.92
CA ALA A 105 -3.62 -8.88 -6.89
C ALA A 105 -2.16 -9.30 -6.69
N LEU A 106 -1.67 -9.35 -5.44
CA LEU A 106 -0.30 -9.79 -5.15
C LEU A 106 -0.11 -11.28 -5.47
N LEU A 107 -1.09 -12.12 -5.14
CA LEU A 107 -1.07 -13.55 -5.49
C LEU A 107 -1.07 -13.76 -7.00
N ALA A 108 -1.84 -12.96 -7.75
CA ALA A 108 -1.83 -13.00 -9.21
C ALA A 108 -0.46 -12.59 -9.80
N ALA A 109 0.17 -11.56 -9.23
CA ALA A 109 1.52 -11.16 -9.65
C ALA A 109 2.56 -12.26 -9.39
N GLN A 110 2.46 -12.96 -8.24
CA GLN A 110 3.33 -14.10 -7.93
C GLN A 110 3.11 -15.26 -8.92
N ALA A 111 1.85 -15.63 -9.17
CA ALA A 111 1.51 -16.68 -10.13
C ALA A 111 2.06 -16.35 -11.53
N ARG A 112 1.88 -15.10 -11.97
CA ARG A 112 2.42 -14.65 -13.26
C ARG A 112 3.94 -14.70 -13.32
N SER A 113 4.62 -14.33 -12.24
CA SER A 113 6.08 -14.43 -12.15
C SER A 113 6.56 -15.88 -12.31
N ARG A 114 5.85 -16.86 -11.73
CA ARG A 114 6.14 -18.30 -11.91
C ARG A 114 5.92 -18.77 -13.34
N GLU A 115 4.82 -18.34 -13.97
CA GLU A 115 4.54 -18.66 -15.37
C GLU A 115 5.66 -18.18 -16.31
N LEU A 116 6.14 -16.95 -16.10
CA LEU A 116 7.20 -16.35 -16.91
C LEU A 116 8.56 -17.03 -16.74
N ALA A 117 8.83 -17.66 -15.60
CA ALA A 117 10.08 -18.39 -15.39
C ALA A 117 10.07 -19.79 -16.02
N ASN A 118 8.88 -20.34 -16.29
CA ASN A 118 8.70 -21.66 -16.88
C ASN A 118 8.49 -21.63 -18.40
N GLY A 119 8.43 -20.45 -19.02
CA GLY A 119 8.26 -20.26 -20.47
C GLY A 119 9.52 -19.73 -21.13
#